data_AF-A0A7V8IXM2-F1
#
_entry.id   AF-A0A7V8IXM2-F1
#
_cell.length_a   1.000
_cell.length_b   1.000
_cell.length_c   1.000
_cell.angle_alpha   90.00
_cell.angle_beta   90.00
_cell.angle_gamma   90.00
#
_symmetry.space_group_name_H-M   'P 1'
#
loop_
_entity.id
_entity.type
_entity.pdbx_description
1 polymer ?
#
loop_
_entity_poly.entity_id
_entity_poly.type
_entity_poly.pdbx_seq_one_letter_code
_entity_poly.pdbx_strand_id
1 'polypeptide(L)'
;MRRLLKGEIALLLERQANFRGHDLQKIRIRGTGILALTPSRLVFAAWGPFSGLDLEIPLSRIESASASSHFMGLAKALNLQFKNASGVENACTWQIPDPDIWVAKLAVPRV
;
A
#
# COMPACT_ATOMS: atom_id res chain seq x y z
N MET A 1 18.99 -4.49 6.19
CA MET A 1 17.55 -4.73 5.95
C MET A 1 16.78 -4.46 7.25
N ARG A 2 15.98 -3.39 7.32
CA ARG A 2 15.07 -3.14 8.46
C ARG A 2 14.04 -4.27 8.53
N ARG A 3 13.64 -4.65 9.75
CA ARG A 3 12.72 -5.77 10.04
C ARG A 3 11.29 -5.39 9.61
N LEU A 4 10.99 -5.47 8.31
CA LEU A 4 9.75 -4.96 7.72
C LEU A 4 8.46 -5.61 8.26
N LEU A 5 8.53 -6.85 8.72
CA LEU A 5 7.34 -7.63 9.03
C LEU A 5 7.09 -7.85 10.54
N LYS A 6 7.85 -7.21 11.44
CA LYS A 6 7.87 -7.46 12.91
C LYS A 6 7.60 -8.93 13.33
N GLY A 7 8.17 -9.91 12.61
CA GLY A 7 8.01 -11.34 12.92
C GLY A 7 6.80 -12.03 12.26
N GLU A 8 5.98 -11.30 11.51
CA GLU A 8 4.89 -11.85 10.71
C GLU A 8 5.36 -12.35 9.35
N ILE A 9 4.61 -13.29 8.80
CA ILE A 9 4.82 -13.83 7.45
C ILE A 9 4.03 -12.96 6.47
N ALA A 10 4.65 -12.59 5.34
CA ALA A 10 3.96 -11.90 4.27
C ALA A 10 2.97 -12.85 3.57
N LEU A 11 1.71 -12.45 3.52
CA LEU A 11 0.64 -13.13 2.78
C LEU A 11 0.68 -12.80 1.29
N LEU A 12 1.08 -11.57 0.96
CA LEU A 12 1.40 -11.14 -0.40
C LEU A 12 2.64 -10.24 -0.34
N LEU A 13 3.43 -10.29 -1.41
CA LEU A 13 4.64 -9.49 -1.55
C LEU A 13 4.77 -9.04 -3.00
N GLU A 14 4.81 -7.73 -3.21
CA GLU A 14 5.24 -7.12 -4.47
C GLU A 14 6.60 -6.47 -4.23
N ARG A 15 7.61 -6.91 -4.99
CA ARG A 15 8.99 -6.44 -4.82
C ARG A 15 9.25 -5.13 -5.56
N GLN A 16 8.42 -4.79 -6.55
CA GLN A 16 8.56 -3.59 -7.38
C GLN A 16 7.26 -2.81 -7.42
N ALA A 17 6.75 -2.42 -6.25
CA ALA A 17 5.58 -1.58 -6.15
C ALA A 17 5.98 -0.11 -6.35
N ASN A 18 5.25 0.59 -7.21
CA ASN A 18 5.48 2.01 -7.47
C ASN A 18 4.43 2.86 -6.76
N PHE A 19 4.80 3.48 -5.66
CA PHE A 19 3.97 4.43 -4.93
C PHE A 19 3.76 5.71 -5.75
N ARG A 20 2.50 6.08 -5.97
CA ARG A 20 2.09 7.21 -6.83
C ARG A 20 1.59 8.43 -6.05
N GLY A 21 1.44 8.34 -4.73
CA GLY A 21 1.24 9.50 -3.86
C GLY A 21 0.17 9.29 -2.80
N HIS A 22 0.02 10.34 -1.99
CA HIS A 22 -0.94 10.47 -0.91
C HIS A 22 -1.81 11.72 -1.15
N ASP A 23 -3.14 11.56 -1.19
CA ASP A 23 -4.02 12.61 -1.74
C ASP A 23 -4.15 13.86 -0.83
N LEU A 24 -4.00 13.72 0.49
CA LEU A 24 -4.42 14.78 1.41
C LEU A 24 -3.38 15.83 1.81
N GLN A 25 -2.11 15.67 1.43
CA GLN A 25 -1.08 16.65 1.83
C GLN A 25 -0.46 17.44 0.68
N LYS A 26 -0.92 17.28 -0.58
CA LYS A 26 -0.31 17.89 -1.78
C LYS A 26 1.17 17.54 -2.01
N ILE A 27 1.80 16.77 -1.12
CA ILE A 27 3.17 16.28 -1.29
C ILE A 27 3.10 15.06 -2.21
N ARG A 28 3.49 15.28 -3.46
CA ARG A 28 3.52 14.25 -4.51
C ARG A 28 4.75 13.35 -4.32
N ILE A 29 4.82 12.65 -3.20
CA ILE A 29 5.91 11.70 -2.96
C ILE A 29 5.69 10.49 -3.86
N ARG A 30 6.69 10.17 -4.67
CA ARG A 30 6.73 9.00 -5.53
C ARG A 30 7.93 8.17 -5.12
N GLY A 31 7.78 6.85 -5.15
CA GLY A 31 8.88 5.96 -4.81
C GLY A 31 8.61 4.54 -5.28
N THR A 32 9.67 3.83 -5.64
CA THR A 32 9.62 2.40 -5.88
C THR A 32 10.02 1.69 -4.59
N GLY A 33 9.40 0.56 -4.29
CA GLY A 33 9.70 -0.17 -3.08
C GLY A 33 9.04 -1.54 -3.05
N ILE A 34 9.10 -2.15 -1.87
CA ILE A 34 8.43 -3.41 -1.58
C ILE A 34 7.09 -3.09 -0.93
N LEU A 35 6.00 -3.64 -1.48
CA LEU A 35 4.71 -3.68 -0.82
C LEU A 35 4.50 -5.07 -0.26
N ALA A 36 4.10 -5.17 1.01
CA ALA A 36 3.86 -6.44 1.68
C ALA A 36 2.53 -6.37 2.43
N LEU A 37 1.70 -7.40 2.24
CA LEU A 37 0.51 -7.63 3.06
C LEU A 37 0.86 -8.68 4.12
N THR A 38 0.56 -8.39 5.38
CA THR A 38 0.74 -9.30 6.52
C THR A 38 -0.63 -9.62 7.15
N PRO A 39 -0.70 -10.51 8.17
CA PRO A 39 -1.93 -10.75 8.93
C PRO A 39 -2.55 -9.49 9.52
N SER A 40 -1.76 -8.53 10.01
CA SER A 40 -2.25 -7.36 10.75
C SER A 40 -2.12 -6.01 10.04
N ARG A 41 -1.29 -5.91 8.99
CA ARG A 41 -0.97 -4.63 8.33
C ARG A 41 -0.56 -4.75 6.87
N LEU A 42 -0.67 -3.63 6.16
CA LEU A 42 -0.02 -3.36 4.88
C LEU A 42 1.25 -2.55 5.13
N VAL A 43 2.36 -2.98 4.54
CA VAL A 43 3.67 -2.33 4.69
C VAL A 43 4.19 -1.95 3.33
N PHE A 44 4.60 -0.70 3.15
CA PHE A 44 5.38 -0.26 2.01
C PHE A 44 6.77 0.17 2.49
N ALA A 45 7.81 -0.40 1.90
CA ALA A 45 9.19 -0.09 2.20
C ALA A 45 9.84 0.51 0.97
N ALA A 46 10.09 1.82 0.99
CA ALA A 46 10.62 2.53 -0.15
C ALA A 46 12.11 2.27 -0.34
N TRP A 47 12.56 2.25 -1.60
CA TRP A 47 13.98 2.10 -1.97
C TRP A 47 14.65 3.45 -2.26
N GLY A 48 15.98 3.46 -2.16
CA GLY A 48 16.83 4.57 -2.58
C GLY A 48 16.61 5.86 -1.76
N PRO A 49 16.64 7.06 -2.37
CA PRO A 49 16.55 8.34 -1.65
C PRO A 49 15.19 8.56 -0.96
N PHE A 50 14.21 7.69 -1.23
CA PHE A 50 12.89 7.71 -0.61
C PHE A 50 12.76 6.74 0.57
N SER A 51 13.84 6.11 1.06
CA SER A 51 13.79 5.15 2.18
C SER A 51 13.28 5.71 3.53
N GLY A 52 12.94 7.00 3.59
CA GLY A 52 12.18 7.60 4.70
C GLY A 52 10.66 7.51 4.52
N LEU A 53 10.17 7.06 3.36
CA LEU A 53 8.76 6.90 3.00
C LEU A 53 8.25 5.47 3.31
N ASP A 54 8.73 4.88 4.39
CA ASP A 54 8.19 3.61 4.83
C ASP A 54 6.78 3.87 5.38
N LEU A 55 5.78 3.13 4.89
CA LEU A 55 4.40 3.22 5.35
C LEU A 55 4.01 1.93 6.04
N GLU A 56 3.37 2.06 7.21
CA GLU A 56 2.77 0.95 7.95
C GLU A 56 1.30 1.30 8.19
N ILE A 57 0.39 0.55 7.56
CA ILE A 57 -1.06 0.78 7.66
C ILE A 57 -1.69 -0.47 8.31
N PRO A 58 -2.15 -0.38 9.58
CA PRO A 58 -2.91 -1.45 10.20
C PRO A 58 -4.16 -1.78 9.38
N LEU A 59 -4.48 -3.06 9.18
CA LEU A 59 -5.65 -3.45 8.39
C LEU A 59 -6.95 -2.97 9.02
N SER A 60 -7.01 -2.88 10.35
CA SER A 60 -8.14 -2.33 11.10
C SER A 60 -8.44 -0.86 10.80
N ARG A 61 -7.52 -0.15 10.14
CA ARG A 61 -7.68 1.25 9.74
C ARG A 61 -7.97 1.42 8.26
N ILE A 62 -7.94 0.35 7.48
CA ILE A 62 -8.27 0.39 6.05
C ILE A 62 -9.78 0.43 5.92
N GLU A 63 -10.29 1.45 5.23
CA GLU A 63 -11.72 1.66 5.03
C GLU A 63 -12.18 1.09 3.70
N SER A 64 -11.33 1.21 2.68
CA SER A 64 -11.60 0.62 1.36
C SER A 64 -10.31 0.34 0.59
N ALA A 65 -10.39 -0.64 -0.31
CA ALA A 65 -9.35 -0.95 -1.28
C ALA A 65 -10.01 -1.16 -2.64
N SER A 66 -9.43 -0.60 -3.70
CA SER A 66 -9.96 -0.75 -5.06
C SER A 66 -8.84 -0.86 -6.08
N ALA A 67 -9.10 -1.62 -7.15
CA ALA A 67 -8.24 -1.68 -8.31
C ALA A 67 -8.71 -0.65 -9.33
N SER A 68 -7.78 0.10 -9.93
CA SER A 68 -8.08 0.95 -11.08
C SER A 68 -7.22 0.54 -12.28
N SER A 69 -7.89 0.40 -13.42
CA SER A 69 -7.24 0.32 -14.73
C SER A 69 -7.25 1.71 -15.36
N HIS A 70 -6.08 2.31 -15.59
CA HIS A 70 -6.05 3.48 -16.47
C HIS A 70 -6.20 2.99 -17.92
N PHE A 71 -7.28 3.43 -18.58
CA PHE A 71 -7.52 3.22 -20.00
C PHE A 71 -6.31 3.73 -20.82
N MET A 72 -5.97 3.06 -21.93
CA MET A 72 -4.80 3.34 -22.80
C MET A 72 -3.42 2.90 -22.30
N GLY A 73 -3.24 1.60 -21.98
CA GLY A 73 -1.91 0.98 -21.91
C GLY A 73 -1.05 1.33 -20.68
N LEU A 74 -1.64 1.95 -19.65
CA LEU A 74 -0.94 2.28 -18.42
C LEU A 74 -1.15 1.20 -17.35
N ALA A 75 -0.13 1.02 -16.50
CA ALA A 75 -0.10 0.01 -15.45
C ALA A 75 -1.28 0.16 -14.47
N LYS A 76 -1.90 -0.98 -14.13
CA LYS A 76 -2.96 -1.07 -13.12
C LYS A 76 -2.47 -0.56 -11.76
N ALA A 77 -3.39 -0.10 -10.92
CA ALA A 77 -3.07 0.43 -9.60
C ALA A 77 -4.01 -0.08 -8.50
N LEU A 78 -3.45 -0.27 -7.32
CA LEU A 78 -4.15 -0.47 -6.06
C LEU A 78 -4.34 0.89 -5.40
N ASN A 79 -5.58 1.26 -5.12
CA ASN A 79 -5.95 2.44 -4.35
C ASN A 79 -6.45 1.99 -2.98
N LEU A 80 -6.07 2.73 -1.95
CA LEU A 80 -6.38 2.42 -0.57
C LEU A 80 -6.87 3.68 0.14
N GLN A 81 -8.01 3.61 0.81
CA GLN A 81 -8.47 4.62 1.77
C GLN A 81 -8.33 4.07 3.17
N PHE A 82 -7.82 4.88 4.10
CA PHE A 82 -7.55 4.47 5.46
C PHE A 82 -7.55 5.66 6.41
N LYS A 83 -7.74 5.41 7.71
CA LYS A 83 -7.51 6.41 8.76
C LYS A 83 -6.07 6.37 9.24
N ASN A 84 -5.43 7.52 9.33
CA ASN A 84 -4.08 7.63 9.89
C ASN A 84 -4.09 7.56 11.43
N ALA A 85 -2.91 7.74 12.05
CA ALA A 85 -2.77 7.67 13.51
C ALA A 85 -3.62 8.71 14.28
N SER A 86 -3.91 9.84 13.66
CA SER A 86 -4.77 10.88 14.21
C SER A 86 -6.26 10.67 13.90
N GLY A 87 -6.62 9.56 13.24
CA GLY A 87 -8.00 9.27 12.85
C GLY A 87 -8.48 10.04 11.62
N VAL A 88 -7.60 10.83 10.99
CA VAL A 88 -7.92 11.56 9.75
C VAL A 88 -7.87 10.58 8.58
N GLU A 89 -8.89 10.62 7.74
CA GLU A 89 -8.92 9.88 6.47
C GLU A 89 -7.67 10.21 5.65
N ASN A 90 -7.19 9.27 4.86
CA ASN A 90 -5.96 9.32 4.09
C ASN A 90 -6.11 8.34 2.92
N ALA A 91 -5.40 8.59 1.81
CA ALA A 91 -5.48 7.73 0.64
C ALA A 91 -4.11 7.53 0.00
N CYS A 92 -3.83 6.30 -0.45
CA CYS A 92 -2.58 5.91 -1.09
C CYS A 92 -2.84 5.14 -2.38
N THR A 93 -1.95 5.29 -3.37
CA THR A 93 -2.00 4.52 -4.60
C THR A 93 -0.65 3.87 -4.91
N TRP A 94 -0.67 2.58 -5.23
CA TRP A 94 0.48 1.83 -5.74
C TRP A 94 0.18 1.25 -7.11
N GLN A 95 1.08 1.45 -8.07
CA GLN A 95 1.08 0.68 -9.30
C GLN A 95 1.79 -0.66 -9.06
N ILE A 96 1.06 -1.73 -9.33
CA ILE A 96 1.47 -3.12 -9.13
C ILE A 96 0.88 -3.98 -10.26
N PRO A 97 1.49 -5.14 -10.59
CA PRO A 97 1.07 -5.95 -11.74
C PRO A 97 -0.38 -6.45 -11.66
N ASP A 98 -0.81 -6.88 -10.47
CA ASP A 98 -2.14 -7.45 -10.24
C ASP A 98 -2.76 -6.87 -8.96
N PRO A 99 -3.38 -5.68 -9.01
CA PRO A 99 -4.04 -5.09 -7.85
C PRO A 99 -5.33 -5.81 -7.45
N ASP A 100 -5.92 -6.60 -8.34
CA ASP A 100 -7.18 -7.30 -8.09
C ASP A 100 -6.99 -8.36 -6.98
N ILE A 101 -5.86 -9.08 -6.99
CA ILE A 101 -5.49 -10.01 -5.91
C ILE A 101 -5.34 -9.31 -4.56
N TRP A 102 -4.82 -8.08 -4.54
CA TRP A 102 -4.63 -7.32 -3.29
C TRP A 102 -5.96 -6.88 -2.71
N VAL A 103 -6.86 -6.37 -3.55
CA VAL A 103 -8.23 -6.01 -3.13
C VAL A 103 -8.93 -7.21 -2.54
N ALA A 104 -8.87 -8.38 -3.20
CA ALA A 104 -9.49 -9.60 -2.71
C ALA A 104 -8.97 -10.02 -1.32
N LYS A 105 -7.65 -9.89 -1.06
CA LYS A 105 -7.04 -10.23 0.25
C LYS A 105 -7.27 -9.18 1.34
N LEU A 106 -7.55 -7.94 0.97
CA LEU A 106 -7.88 -6.84 1.87
C LEU A 106 -9.38 -6.82 2.23
N ALA A 107 -10.24 -7.34 1.36
CA ALA A 107 -11.69 -7.43 1.60
C ALA A 107 -12.08 -8.52 2.60
N VAL A 108 -11.17 -9.46 2.93
CA VAL A 108 -11.44 -10.53 3.90
C VAL A 108 -11.52 -9.92 5.30
N PRO A 109 -12.67 -9.99 6.00
CA PRO A 109 -12.77 -9.56 7.39
C PRO A 109 -11.78 -10.36 8.23
N ARG A 110 -10.92 -9.67 8.99
CA ARG A 110 -9.98 -10.33 9.89
C ARG A 110 -10.45 -10.11 11.32
N VAL A 111 -10.66 -11.23 12.00
CA VAL A 111 -11.15 -11.33 13.40
C VAL A 111 -10.02 -11.02 14.36
#